data_AF-A0A117RYV8-F1
#
_entry.id   AF-A0A117RYV8-F1
#
_cell.length_a   1.000
_cell.length_b   1.000
_cell.length_c   1.000
_cell.angle_alpha   90.00
_cell.angle_beta   90.00
_cell.angle_gamma   90.00
#
_symmetry.space_group_name_H-M   'P 1'
#
loop_
_entity.id
_entity.type
_entity.pdbx_description
1 polymer ?
#
loop_
_entity_poly.entity_id
_entity_poly.type
_entity_poly.pdbx_seq_one_letter_code
_entity_poly.pdbx_strand_id
1 'polypeptide(L)' 'MAHTGALPGLEFLPLDFAGAAAAEQATAAGVDWRHAHAVYASAAGQGEGQVLTATPEAYDGTGVWAVDICKP' A
#
# COMPACT_ATOMS: atom_id res chain seq x y z
N MET A 1 -17.54 -0.86 24.83
CA MET A 1 -18.16 -0.82 23.48
C MET A 1 -17.09 -1.25 22.50
N ALA A 2 -17.24 -2.41 21.86
CA ALA A 2 -16.37 -2.80 20.76
C ALA A 2 -16.81 -1.99 19.54
N HIS A 3 -15.93 -1.14 19.00
CA HIS A 3 -16.20 -0.48 17.73
C HIS A 3 -16.23 -1.56 16.66
N THR A 4 -17.40 -1.78 16.05
CA THR A 4 -17.56 -2.55 14.83
C THR A 4 -16.67 -1.90 13.77
N GLY A 5 -15.46 -2.42 13.56
CA GLY A 5 -14.44 -1.82 12.70
C GLY A 5 -13.02 -1.81 13.30
N ALA A 6 -12.85 -2.05 14.60
CA ALA A 6 -11.52 -2.27 15.16
C ALA A 6 -11.03 -3.66 14.70
N LEU A 7 -10.07 -3.67 13.77
CA LEU A 7 -9.30 -4.86 13.39
C LEU A 7 -8.08 -4.93 14.33
N PRO A 8 -8.10 -5.79 15.38
CA PRO A 8 -7.01 -5.84 16.33
C PRO A 8 -5.73 -6.30 15.61
N GLY A 9 -4.64 -5.56 15.79
CA GLY A 9 -3.37 -5.82 15.10
C GLY A 9 -3.24 -5.17 13.72
N LEU A 10 -4.24 -4.40 13.27
CA LEU A 10 -4.13 -3.57 12.07
C LEU A 10 -4.09 -2.09 12.47
N GLU A 11 -3.05 -1.39 12.01
CA GLU A 11 -2.94 0.06 12.10
C GLU A 11 -3.39 0.69 10.78
N PHE A 12 -4.30 1.65 10.85
CA PHE A 12 -4.72 2.44 9.70
C PHE A 12 -3.91 3.72 9.65
N LEU A 13 -3.02 3.82 8.67
CA LEU A 13 -2.21 5.00 8.47
C LEU A 13 -2.98 6.04 7.65
N PRO A 14 -3.05 7.30 8.11
CA PRO A 14 -3.69 8.36 7.34
C PRO A 14 -2.90 8.64 6.06
N LEU A 15 -3.61 8.82 4.95
CA LEU A 15 -3.00 9.28 3.71
C LEU A 15 -2.67 10.77 3.84
N ASP A 16 -1.39 11.10 3.86
CA ASP A 16 -0.93 12.49 3.83
C ASP A 16 -1.10 13.11 2.44
N PHE A 17 -0.94 14.44 2.37
CA PHE A 17 -1.11 15.18 1.12
C PHE A 17 -0.15 14.70 0.02
N ALA A 18 1.08 14.35 0.38
CA ALA A 18 2.09 13.91 -0.58
C ALA A 18 1.73 12.55 -1.18
N GLY A 19 1.26 11.60 -0.36
CA GLY A 19 0.76 10.31 -0.83
C GLY A 19 -0.50 10.45 -1.67
N ALA A 20 -1.42 11.36 -1.31
CA ALA A 20 -2.61 11.64 -2.11
C ALA A 20 -2.25 12.21 -3.49
N ALA A 21 -1.38 13.21 -3.54
CA ALA A 21 -0.93 13.80 -4.80
C ALA A 21 -0.17 12.80 -5.69
N ALA A 22 0.66 11.94 -5.10
CA ALA A 22 1.37 10.89 -5.83
C ALA A 22 0.40 9.86 -6.43
N ALA A 23 -0.61 9.42 -5.66
CA ALA A 23 -1.63 8.50 -6.14
C ALA A 23 -2.48 9.13 -7.26
N GLU A 24 -2.83 10.42 -7.16
CA GLU A 24 -3.56 11.14 -8.21
C GLU A 24 -2.76 11.20 -9.52
N GLN A 25 -1.48 11.55 -9.46
CA GLN A 25 -0.60 11.58 -10.65
C GLN A 25 -0.46 10.21 -11.32
N ALA A 26 -0.28 9.15 -10.51
CA ALA A 26 -0.19 7.80 -11.02
C ALA A 26 -1.52 7.34 -11.67
N THR A 27 -2.66 7.70 -11.07
CA THR A 27 -3.98 7.42 -11.63
C THR A 27 -4.20 8.13 -12.95
N ALA A 28 -3.79 9.39 -13.07
CA ALA A 28 -3.83 10.14 -14.32
C ALA A 28 -2.95 9.51 -15.42
N ALA A 29 -1.88 8.80 -15.03
CA ALA A 29 -1.03 8.02 -15.93
C ALA A 29 -1.56 6.60 -16.23
N GLY A 30 -2.74 6.24 -15.71
CA GLY A 30 -3.38 4.94 -15.93
C GLY A 30 -2.91 3.82 -14.98
N VAL A 31 -2.13 4.15 -13.95
CA VAL A 31 -1.73 3.21 -12.90
C VAL A 31 -2.83 3.12 -11.85
N ASP A 32 -3.10 1.92 -11.34
CA ASP A 32 -4.06 1.75 -10.25
C ASP A 32 -3.61 2.51 -8.99
N TRP A 33 -4.52 3.31 -8.42
CA TRP A 33 -4.20 4.17 -7.27
C TRP A 33 -3.74 3.38 -6.05
N ARG A 34 -4.21 2.13 -5.86
CA ARG A 34 -3.84 1.28 -4.72
C ARG A 34 -2.40 0.84 -4.85
N HIS A 35 -1.99 0.49 -6.06
CA HIS A 35 -0.61 0.15 -6.36
C HIS A 35 0.32 1.35 -6.10
N ALA A 36 -0.03 2.53 -6.64
CA ALA A 36 0.74 3.75 -6.42
C ALA A 36 0.86 4.13 -4.94
N HIS A 37 -0.24 4.01 -4.20
CA HIS A 37 -0.28 4.25 -2.76
C HIS A 37 0.62 3.26 -1.99
N ALA A 38 0.55 1.97 -2.31
CA ALA A 38 1.35 0.94 -1.64
C ALA A 38 2.85 1.14 -1.87
N VAL A 39 3.26 1.57 -3.07
CA VAL A 39 4.66 1.94 -3.37
C VAL A 39 5.09 3.16 -2.55
N TYR A 40 4.27 4.22 -2.50
CA TYR A 40 4.57 5.41 -1.71
C TYR A 40 4.71 5.08 -0.21
N ALA A 41 3.74 4.38 0.37
CA ALA A 41 3.73 4.03 1.79
C ALA A 41 4.96 3.20 2.18
N SER A 42 5.39 2.29 1.30
CA SER A 42 6.61 1.48 1.48
C SER A 42 7.87 2.33 1.44
N ALA A 43 7.98 3.27 0.50
CA ALA A 43 9.14 4.15 0.35
C ALA A 43 9.25 5.21 1.46
N ALA A 44 8.11 5.67 1.99
CA ALA A 44 8.05 6.66 3.06
C ALA A 44 8.42 6.09 4.45
N GLY A 45 8.68 4.79 4.55
CA GLY A 45 9.03 4.13 5.82
C GLY A 45 7.88 4.11 6.83
N GLN A 46 6.64 4.27 6.39
CA GLN A 46 5.47 4.23 7.27
C GLN A 46 5.04 2.81 7.66
N GLY A 47 5.82 1.80 7.29
CA GLY A 47 5.74 0.41 7.77
C GLY A 47 7.08 -0.28 7.51
N GLU A 48 7.29 -1.49 8.05
CA GLU A 48 8.52 -2.28 7.88
C GLU A 48 8.74 -2.79 6.42
N GLY A 49 8.32 -2.02 5.41
CA GLY A 49 8.74 -2.13 4.02
C GLY A 49 8.09 -3.25 3.20
N GLN A 50 7.06 -3.91 3.73
CA GLN A 50 6.41 -5.05 3.08
C GLN A 50 4.98 -4.74 2.66
N VAL A 51 4.62 -5.16 1.44
CA VAL A 51 3.24 -5.12 0.93
C VAL A 51 2.70 -6.54 0.83
N LEU A 52 1.69 -6.84 1.65
CA LEU A 52 0.93 -8.09 1.53
C LEU A 52 -0.06 -7.97 0.37
N THR A 53 0.04 -8.83 -0.64
CA THR A 53 -0.76 -8.74 -1.87
C THR A 53 -1.04 -10.10 -2.50
N ALA A 54 -2.13 -10.21 -3.26
CA ALA A 54 -2.44 -11.37 -4.10
C ALA A 54 -1.81 -11.31 -5.51
N THR A 55 -1.23 -10.16 -5.86
CA THR A 55 -0.58 -9.91 -7.17
C THR A 55 0.82 -9.33 -6.95
N PRO A 56 1.77 -10.12 -6.42
CA PRO A 56 3.13 -9.63 -6.12
C PRO A 56 3.87 -9.11 -7.36
N GLU A 57 3.64 -9.69 -8.53
CA GLU A 57 4.24 -9.31 -9.81
C GLU A 57 3.92 -7.87 -10.23
N ALA A 58 2.84 -7.28 -9.72
CA ALA A 58 2.52 -5.88 -9.97
C ALA A 58 3.58 -4.93 -9.39
N TYR A 59 4.40 -5.38 -8.44
CA TYR A 59 5.42 -4.59 -7.75
C TYR A 59 6.83 -4.77 -8.30
N ASP A 60 7.00 -5.54 -9.38
CA ASP A 60 8.30 -5.75 -10.01
C ASP A 60 8.91 -4.41 -10.45
N GLY A 61 10.18 -4.19 -10.09
CA GLY A 61 10.92 -2.97 -10.42
C GLY A 61 10.59 -1.74 -9.55
N THR A 62 9.67 -1.84 -8.59
CA THR A 62 9.32 -0.73 -7.69
C THR A 62 10.23 -0.61 -6.46
N GLY A 63 11.03 -1.65 -6.17
CA GLY A 63 11.85 -1.74 -4.95
C GLY A 63 11.07 -2.10 -3.69
N VAL A 64 9.75 -2.28 -3.79
CA VAL A 64 8.88 -2.75 -2.70
C VAL A 64 9.07 -4.25 -2.49
N TRP A 65 9.14 -4.68 -1.23
CA TRP A 65 9.07 -6.10 -0.90
C TRP A 65 7.61 -6.56 -0.86
N ALA A 66 7.13 -7.15 -1.96
CA ALA A 66 5.79 -7.74 -2.01
C ALA A 66 5.80 -9.19 -1.49
N VAL A 67 4.86 -9.51 -0.60
CA VAL A 67 4.63 -10.85 -0.05
C VAL A 67 3.31 -11.37 -0.60
N ASP A 68 3.37 -12.54 -1.23
CA ASP A 68 2.22 -13.23 -1.80
C ASP A 68 1.35 -13.86 -0.71
N ILE A 69 0.13 -13.35 -0.51
CA ILE A 69 -0.82 -13.88 0.48
C ILE A 69 -1.56 -15.13 -0.01
N CYS A 70 -1.40 -15.49 -1.29
CA CYS A 70 -2.01 -16.69 -1.87
C CYS A 70 -1.09 -17.93 -1.75
N LYS A 71 0.18 -17.75 -1.36
CA LYS A 71 1.09 -18.87 -1.08
C LYS A 71 1.25 -19.07 0.43
N PRO A 72 1.08 -20.31 0.94
CA PRO A 72 1.19 -20.62 2.36
C PRO A 72 2.63 -20.52 2.89
#